data_AF-A0AA50HYA9-F1
#
_entry.id   AF-A0AA50HYA9-F1
#
_cell.length_a   1.000
_cell.length_b   1.000
_cell.length_c   1.000
_cell.angle_alpha   90.00
_cell.angle_beta   90.00
_cell.angle_gamma   90.00
#
_symmetry.space_group_name_H-M   'P 1'
#
loop_
_entity.id
_entity.type
_entity.pdbx_description
1 polymer ?
#
loop_
_entity_poly.entity_id
_entity_poly.type
_entity_poly.pdbx_seq_one_letter_code
_entity_poly.pdbx_strand_id
1 'polypeptide(L)'
;MKYKIRFKPKAIKTLKKLQPADNQRILAKIEVLTDNLQGDVKKLTNFTPEYRLRVGNYRILFEIEEDVILIYSIKHRQNAYQ
;
A
#
# COMPACT_ATOMS: atom_id res chain seq x y z
N MET A 1 -9.83 10.12 12.40
CA MET A 1 -8.75 9.42 13.14
C MET A 1 -7.61 9.20 12.18
N LYS A 2 -6.36 9.44 12.61
CA LYS A 2 -5.19 9.32 11.72
C LYS A 2 -4.45 8.03 12.05
N TYR A 3 -4.43 7.10 11.11
CA TYR A 3 -3.69 5.84 11.28
C TYR A 3 -2.18 6.08 11.24
N LYS A 4 -1.42 5.35 12.05
CA LYS A 4 0.04 5.29 11.93
C LYS A 4 0.41 4.37 10.76
N ILE A 5 1.47 4.69 10.03
CA ILE A 5 1.96 3.83 8.94
C ILE A 5 3.21 3.10 9.40
N ARG A 6 3.27 1.79 9.13
CA ARG A 6 4.49 0.99 9.21
C ARG A 6 4.73 0.27 7.91
N PHE A 7 5.99 0.20 7.48
CA PHE A 7 6.39 -0.51 6.28
C PHE A 7 7.18 -1.76 6.65
N LYS A 8 6.82 -2.92 6.07
CA LYS A 8 7.68 -4.09 6.12
C LYS A 8 8.93 -3.86 5.25
N PRO A 9 10.06 -4.52 5.54
CA PRO A 9 11.30 -4.35 4.78
C PRO A 9 11.14 -4.55 3.27
N LYS A 10 10.25 -5.45 2.83
CA LYS A 10 9.93 -5.68 1.42
C LYS A 10 9.32 -4.45 0.75
N ALA A 11 8.38 -3.77 1.40
CA ALA A 11 7.78 -2.55 0.88
C ALA A 11 8.82 -1.42 0.76
N ILE A 12 9.67 -1.25 1.77
CA ILE A 12 10.77 -0.26 1.76
C ILE A 12 11.71 -0.52 0.58
N LYS A 13 12.13 -1.78 0.38
CA LYS A 13 12.98 -2.17 -0.75
C LYS A 13 12.32 -1.85 -2.09
N THR A 14 11.02 -2.07 -2.24
CA THR A 14 10.31 -1.70 -3.46
C THR A 14 10.32 -0.18 -3.65
N LEU A 15 9.91 0.61 -2.65
CA LEU A 15 9.88 2.08 -2.74
C LEU A 15 11.23 2.65 -3.18
N LYS A 16 12.33 2.15 -2.61
CA LYS A 16 13.69 2.57 -2.96
C LYS A 16 14.08 2.28 -4.42
N LYS A 17 13.44 1.31 -5.07
CA LYS A 17 13.70 0.92 -6.47
C LYS A 17 12.75 1.59 -7.46
N LEU A 18 11.69 2.25 -6.98
CA LEU A 18 10.74 2.92 -7.85
C LEU A 18 11.34 4.20 -8.41
N GLN A 19 10.87 4.60 -9.60
CA GLN A 19 11.19 5.91 -10.14
C GLN A 19 10.66 7.00 -9.20
N PRO A 20 11.33 8.17 -9.11
CA PRO A 20 10.94 9.23 -8.17
C PRO A 20 9.47 9.63 -8.27
N ALA A 21 8.93 9.72 -9.49
CA ALA A 21 7.53 10.08 -9.74
C ALA A 21 6.55 9.05 -9.18
N ASP A 22 6.81 7.75 -9.37
CA ASP A 22 5.97 6.68 -8.84
C ASP A 22 6.05 6.61 -7.31
N ASN A 23 7.25 6.77 -6.75
CA ASN A 23 7.46 6.78 -5.31
C ASN A 23 6.68 7.93 -4.65
N GLN A 24 6.80 9.16 -5.17
CA GLN A 24 6.04 10.31 -4.69
C GLN A 24 4.52 10.07 -4.77
N ARG A 25 4.04 9.53 -5.89
CA ARG A 25 2.61 9.25 -6.08
C ARG A 25 2.08 8.23 -5.08
N ILE A 26 2.87 7.19 -4.80
CA ILE A 26 2.52 6.16 -3.83
C ILE A 26 2.50 6.72 -2.41
N LEU A 27 3.53 7.47 -2.02
CA LEU A 27 3.59 8.07 -0.68
C LEU A 27 2.43 9.04 -0.44
N ALA A 28 2.10 9.90 -1.42
CA ALA A 28 0.96 10.80 -1.33
C ALA A 28 -0.37 10.05 -1.14
N LYS A 29 -0.55 8.92 -1.84
CA LYS A 29 -1.76 8.09 -1.68
C LYS A 29 -1.80 7.33 -0.37
N ILE A 30 -0.65 6.89 0.14
CA ILE A 30 -0.55 6.29 1.48
C ILE A 30 -0.86 7.32 2.57
N GLU A 31 -0.46 8.57 2.38
CA GLU A 31 -0.80 9.64 3.32
C GLU A 31 -2.31 9.90 3.37
N VAL A 32 -2.95 10.00 2.20
CA VAL A 32 -4.42 10.10 2.11
C VAL A 32 -5.11 8.89 2.74
N LEU A 33 -4.56 7.69 2.58
CA LEU A 33 -5.09 6.47 3.19
C LEU A 33 -5.14 6.55 4.73
N THR A 34 -4.23 7.29 5.37
CA THR A 34 -4.25 7.44 6.84
C THR A 34 -5.44 8.23 7.35
N ASP A 35 -6.08 9.03 6.48
CA ASP A 35 -7.27 9.80 6.81
C ASP A 35 -8.51 8.98 6.46
N ASN A 36 -8.84 8.02 7.32
CA ASN A 36 -10.05 7.19 7.23
C ASN A 36 -10.11 6.24 6.01
N LEU A 37 -8.98 5.63 5.64
CA LEU A 37 -8.89 4.65 4.53
C LEU A 37 -9.35 5.19 3.17
N GLN A 38 -9.21 6.49 2.94
CA GLN A 38 -9.61 7.11 1.68
C GLN A 38 -8.79 6.59 0.49
N GLY A 39 -9.49 6.29 -0.61
CA GLY A 39 -8.90 5.86 -1.88
C GLY A 39 -9.60 4.65 -2.50
N ASP A 40 -8.98 4.07 -3.53
CA ASP A 40 -9.41 2.79 -4.14
C ASP A 40 -8.88 1.64 -3.26
N VAL A 41 -9.50 1.50 -2.09
CA VAL A 41 -9.23 0.45 -1.11
C VAL A 41 -10.25 -0.66 -1.31
N LYS A 42 -9.76 -1.90 -1.35
CA LYS A 42 -10.61 -3.10 -1.38
C LYS A 42 -10.12 -4.10 -0.35
N LYS A 43 -11.06 -4.65 0.43
CA LYS A 43 -10.82 -5.83 1.27
C LYS A 43 -10.76 -7.08 0.37
N LEU A 44 -9.73 -7.89 0.54
CA LEU A 44 -9.49 -9.14 -0.17
C LEU A 44 -10.06 -10.29 0.67
N THR A 45 -10.74 -11.22 0.02
CA THR A 45 -11.29 -12.44 0.65
C THR A 45 -10.22 -13.53 0.68
N ASN A 46 -10.04 -14.21 1.81
CA ASN A 46 -9.10 -15.33 1.98
C ASN A 46 -7.64 -14.98 1.59
N PHE A 47 -7.20 -13.76 1.89
CA PHE A 47 -5.86 -13.30 1.53
C PHE A 47 -5.25 -12.49 2.67
N THR A 48 -3.98 -12.76 2.99
CA THR A 48 -3.20 -12.00 3.97
C THR A 48 -2.03 -11.32 3.26
N PRO A 49 -1.88 -9.99 3.37
CA PRO A 49 -2.71 -9.06 4.16
C PRO A 49 -4.04 -8.71 3.48
N GLU A 50 -5.07 -8.43 4.29
CA GLU A 50 -6.47 -8.40 3.84
C GLU A 50 -6.92 -7.15 3.08
N TYR A 51 -6.10 -6.10 2.92
CA TYR A 51 -6.48 -4.91 2.15
C TYR A 51 -5.54 -4.63 0.98
N ARG A 52 -6.12 -3.99 -0.04
CA ARG A 52 -5.41 -3.51 -1.22
C ARG A 52 -5.80 -2.07 -1.54
N LEU A 53 -4.82 -1.18 -1.60
CA LEU A 53 -4.95 0.16 -2.17
C LEU A 53 -4.42 0.16 -3.62
N ARG A 54 -5.19 0.71 -4.56
CA ARG A 54 -4.75 0.93 -5.94
C ARG A 54 -4.20 2.34 -6.12
N VAL A 55 -3.00 2.43 -6.68
CA VAL A 55 -2.34 3.69 -7.04
C VAL A 55 -1.85 3.62 -8.49
N GLY A 56 -2.70 4.05 -9.43
CA GLY A 56 -2.40 3.94 -10.86
C GLY A 56 -2.16 2.48 -11.27
N ASN A 57 -0.90 2.18 -11.65
CA ASN A 57 -0.45 0.84 -12.02
C ASN A 57 0.15 0.05 -10.84
N TYR A 58 0.13 0.56 -9.62
CA TYR A 58 0.61 -0.13 -8.44
C TYR A 58 -0.54 -0.62 -7.55
N ARG A 59 -0.30 -1.75 -6.89
CA ARG A 59 -1.16 -2.32 -5.84
C ARG A 59 -0.35 -2.38 -4.56
N ILE A 60 -0.88 -1.76 -3.53
CA ILE A 60 -0.29 -1.72 -2.20
C ILE A 60 -1.10 -2.69 -1.34
N LEU A 61 -0.48 -3.76 -0.90
CA LEU A 61 -1.07 -4.75 -0.01
C LEU A 61 -0.73 -4.39 1.43
N PHE A 62 -1.76 -4.23 2.25
CA PHE A 62 -1.63 -3.79 3.63
C PHE A 62 -2.70 -4.41 4.52
N GLU A 63 -2.48 -4.40 5.82
CA GLU A 63 -3.50 -4.71 6.81
C GLU A 63 -3.59 -3.59 7.84
N ILE A 64 -4.65 -3.63 8.65
CA ILE A 64 -4.89 -2.67 9.71
C ILE A 64 -4.84 -3.45 11.01
N GLU A 65 -3.86 -3.13 11.86
CA GLU A 65 -3.73 -3.67 13.21
C GLU A 65 -3.98 -2.52 14.19
N GLU A 66 -5.11 -2.56 14.91
CA GLU A 66 -5.54 -1.48 15.80
C GLU A 66 -5.61 -0.13 15.04
N ASP A 67 -4.67 0.77 15.32
CA ASP A 67 -4.54 2.09 14.68
C ASP A 67 -3.34 2.19 13.72
N VAL A 68 -2.81 1.04 13.26
CA VAL A 68 -1.63 0.96 12.40
C VAL A 68 -1.97 0.35 11.05
N ILE A 69 -1.72 1.10 9.98
CA ILE A 69 -1.67 0.58 8.61
C ILE A 69 -0.29 -0.05 8.37
N LEU A 70 -0.26 -1.37 8.25
CA LEU A 70 0.95 -2.13 8.02
C LEU A 70 1.09 -2.49 6.53
N ILE A 71 1.98 -1.80 5.83
CA ILE A 71 2.23 -2.02 4.40
C ILE A 71 3.20 -3.17 4.20
N TYR A 72 2.70 -4.27 3.63
CA TYR A 72 3.48 -5.48 3.37
C TYR A 72 4.27 -5.40 2.09
N SER A 73 3.61 -5.00 1.00
CA SER A 73 4.23 -5.02 -0.31
C SER A 73 3.56 -4.07 -1.28
N ILE A 74 4.36 -3.61 -2.23
CA ILE A 74 3.93 -2.75 -3.33
C ILE A 74 4.27 -3.53 -4.60
N LYS A 75 3.27 -3.79 -5.44
CA LYS A 75 3.40 -4.60 -6.65
C LYS A 75 2.95 -3.80 -7.86
N HIS A 76 3.70 -3.85 -8.95
CA HIS A 76 3.23 -3.32 -10.23
C HIS A 76 2.16 -4.24 -10.83
N ARG A 77 1.17 -3.67 -11.51
CA ARG A 77 0.00 -4.37 -12.08
C ARG A 77 0.40 -5.46 -13.07
N GLN A 78 1.48 -5.24 -13.82
CA GLN A 78 1.98 -6.18 -14.82
C GLN A 78 2.75 -7.36 -14.22
N ASN A 79 3.29 -7.23 -13.00
CA ASN A 79 4.00 -8.32 -12.30
C ASN A 79 3.08 -9.12 -11.36
N ALA A 80 1.76 -9.10 -11.60
CA ALA A 80 0.77 -9.80 -10.77
C ALA A 80 0.37 -11.17 -11.32
N TYR A 81 0.94 -11.59 -12.47
CA TYR A 81 0.79 -12.92 -13.05
C TYR A 81 2.18 -13.53 -13.27
N GLN A 82 2.79 -13.97 -12.17
CA GLN A 82 3.79 -15.03 -12.14
C GLN A 82 3.55 -15.83 -10.86
#